data_AF-A0A2D5ZTA6-F1
#
_entry.id   AF-A0A2D5ZTA6-F1
#
_cell.length_a   1.000
_cell.length_b   1.000
_cell.length_c   1.000
_cell.angle_alpha   90.00
_cell.angle_beta   90.00
_cell.angle_gamma   90.00
#
_symmetry.space_group_name_H-M   'P 1'
#
loop_
_entity.id
_entity.type
_entity.pdbx_description
1 polymer ?
#
loop_
_entity_poly.entity_id
_entity_poly.type
_entity_poly.pdbx_seq_one_letter_code
_entity_poly.pdbx_strand_id
1 'polypeptide(L)' 'MAPHEPVITQAILIGFDGRQHEAWRFTKHNYSAEGELQRPIKLVCDLDAEPEFQGEVYGICEAD' A
#
# COMPACT_ATOMS: atom_id res chain seq x y z
N MET A 1 2.87 10.97 29.21
CA MET A 1 2.24 10.75 27.89
C MET A 1 1.86 9.28 27.82
N ALA A 2 0.58 8.94 27.61
CA ALA A 2 0.20 7.54 27.43
C ALA A 2 0.88 7.01 26.15
N PRO A 3 1.32 5.74 26.10
CA PRO A 3 1.78 5.14 24.85
C PRO A 3 0.62 5.21 23.86
N HIS A 4 0.79 6.01 22.80
CA HIS A 4 -0.11 5.97 21.66
C HIS A 4 0.53 5.01 20.66
N GLU A 5 -0.24 4.03 20.21
CA GLU A 5 0.19 3.20 19.10
C GLU A 5 -0.11 3.97 17.81
N PRO A 6 0.91 4.33 17.01
CA PRO A 6 0.64 4.92 15.71
C PRO A 6 -0.08 3.92 14.82
N VAL A 7 -1.11 4.38 14.11
CA VAL A 7 -1.72 3.64 13.01
C VAL A 7 -1.70 4.56 11.81
N ILE A 8 -0.84 4.25 10.85
CA ILE A 8 -0.62 5.07 9.65
C ILE A 8 -0.94 4.22 8.43
N THR A 9 -1.98 4.62 7.69
CA THR A 9 -2.33 3.99 6.41
C THR A 9 -1.75 4.80 5.27
N GLN A 10 -1.04 4.12 4.37
CA GLN A 10 -0.47 4.66 3.16
C GLN A 10 -1.08 3.95 1.97
N ALA A 11 -1.38 4.71 0.91
CA ALA A 11 -1.99 4.17 -0.29
C ALA A 11 -1.40 4.81 -1.55
N ILE A 12 -1.30 4.01 -2.60
CA ILE A 12 -1.01 4.42 -3.97
C ILE A 12 -2.27 4.12 -4.77
N LEU A 13 -2.72 5.12 -5.53
CA LEU A 13 -3.92 5.04 -6.36
C LEU A 13 -3.50 5.26 -7.81
N ILE A 14 -4.06 4.47 -8.72
CA ILE A 14 -3.86 4.66 -10.16
C ILE A 14 -5.16 5.17 -10.76
N GLY A 15 -5.10 6.33 -11.42
CA GLY A 15 -6.19 6.83 -12.24
C GLY A 15 -6.02 6.39 -13.69
N PHE A 16 -6.95 5.59 -14.21
CA PHE A 16 -6.93 5.12 -15.59
C PHE A 16 -8.37 4.97 -16.13
N ASP A 17 -8.59 5.40 -17.37
CA ASP A 17 -9.90 5.31 -18.05
C ASP A 17 -11.10 5.84 -17.23
N GLY A 18 -10.89 6.96 -16.52
CA GLY A 18 -11.91 7.57 -15.65
C GLY A 18 -12.24 6.76 -14.39
N ARG A 19 -11.50 5.68 -14.13
CA ARG A 19 -11.60 4.85 -12.92
C ARG A 19 -10.38 5.05 -12.03
N GLN A 20 -10.58 4.83 -10.73
CA GLN A 20 -9.53 4.84 -9.73
C GLN A 20 -9.33 3.42 -9.22
N HIS A 21 -8.11 2.91 -9.34
CA HIS A 21 -7.73 1.59 -8.90
C HIS A 21 -6.94 1.69 -7.59
N GLU A 22 -7.27 0.85 -6.62
CA GLU A 22 -6.51 0.73 -5.38
C GLU A 22 -5.27 -0.12 -5.65
N ALA A 23 -4.18 0.57 -6.01
CA ALA A 23 -2.97 -0.05 -6.50
C ALA A 23 -2.21 -0.76 -5.37
N TRP A 24 -2.02 -0.04 -4.27
CA TRP A 24 -1.29 -0.53 -3.10
C TRP A 24 -1.78 0.21 -1.86
N ARG A 25 -1.98 -0.51 -0.76
CA ARG A 25 -2.33 0.03 0.55
C ARG A 25 -1.65 -0.79 1.63
N PHE A 26 -1.02 -0.10 2.58
CA PHE A 26 -0.37 -0.71 3.74
C PHE A 26 -0.68 0.11 4.98
N THR A 27 -0.82 -0.56 6.12
CA THR A 27 -0.99 0.09 7.41
C THR A 27 0.18 -0.25 8.30
N LYS A 28 0.97 0.76 8.67
CA LYS A 28 2.10 0.60 9.59
C LYS A 28 1.74 1.06 11.00
N HIS A 29 2.39 0.38 11.95
CA HIS A 29 2.24 0.63 13.39
C HIS A 29 3.47 1.33 14.00
N ASN A 30 4.16 2.15 13.20
CA ASN A 30 5.38 2.85 13.59
C ASN A 30 5.55 4.17 12.84
N TYR A 31 6.40 5.06 13.37
CA TYR A 31 6.75 6.34 12.74
C TYR A 31 8.03 6.28 11.90
N SER A 32 8.61 5.10 11.67
CA SER A 32 9.88 4.99 10.96
C SER A 32 9.73 5.42 9.50
N ALA A 33 10.76 6.12 9.02
CA ALA A 33 10.95 6.31 7.59
C ALA A 33 11.06 4.94 6.91
N GLU A 34 10.36 4.75 5.79
CA GLU A 34 10.30 3.48 5.07
C GLU A 34 9.78 2.30 5.91
N GLY A 35 9.02 2.57 6.98
CA GLY A 35 8.45 1.53 7.86
C GLY A 35 7.47 0.55 7.19
N GLU A 36 7.15 0.76 5.91
CA GLU A 36 6.44 -0.19 5.05
C GLU A 36 7.32 -1.33 4.55
N LEU A 37 8.49 -1.01 3.95
CA LEU A 37 9.29 -1.99 3.21
C LEU A 37 10.81 -1.86 3.40
N GLN A 38 11.31 -0.87 4.15
CA GLN A 38 12.74 -0.56 4.38
C GLN A 38 13.60 -0.52 3.09
N ARG A 39 12.94 -0.36 1.93
CA ARG A 39 13.54 -0.32 0.59
C ARG A 39 12.62 0.43 -0.36
N PRO A 40 13.13 0.99 -1.46
CA PRO A 40 12.31 1.53 -2.54
C PRO A 40 11.32 0.49 -3.06
N ILE A 41 10.09 0.91 -3.24
CA ILE A 41 8.99 0.06 -3.71
C ILE A 41 9.02 0.01 -5.25
N LYS A 42 9.05 -1.19 -5.81
CA LYS A 42 8.79 -1.45 -7.23
C LYS A 42 7.55 -2.32 -7.33
N LEU A 43 6.60 -1.88 -8.15
CA LEU A 43 5.30 -2.52 -8.27
C LEU A 43 4.98 -2.78 -9.74
N VAL A 44 4.39 -3.92 -10.01
CA VAL A 44 3.71 -4.24 -11.26
C VAL A 44 2.25 -4.47 -10.94
N CYS A 45 1.36 -3.81 -11.69
CA CYS A 45 -0.08 -3.81 -11.41
C CYS A 45 -0.85 -4.23 -12.65
N ASP A 46 -1.79 -5.15 -12.49
CA ASP A 46 -2.77 -5.48 -13.52
C ASP A 46 -4.03 -4.64 -13.28
N LEU A 47 -4.38 -3.79 -14.25
CA LEU A 47 -5.53 -2.88 -14.12
C LEU A 47 -6.87 -3.62 -14.17
N ASP A 48 -6.90 -4.84 -14.70
CA ASP A 48 -8.09 -5.68 -14.75
C ASP A 48 -8.25 -6.56 -13.51
N ALA A 49 -7.27 -6.59 -12.61
CA ALA A 49 -7.34 -7.36 -11.37
C ALA A 49 -8.27 -6.70 -10.33
N GLU A 50 -8.88 -7.54 -9.49
CA GLU A 50 -9.59 -7.06 -8.30
C GLU A 50 -8.58 -6.87 -7.14
N PRO A 51 -8.68 -5.78 -6.36
CA PRO A 51 -7.77 -5.57 -5.24
C PRO A 51 -7.92 -6.68 -4.20
N GLU A 52 -6.80 -7.27 -3.81
CA GLU A 52 -6.78 -8.32 -2.78
C GLU A 52 -5.65 -8.14 -1.77
N PHE A 53 -5.70 -8.91 -0.68
CA PHE A 53 -4.62 -8.93 0.31
C PHE A 53 -3.50 -9.87 -0.12
N GLN A 54 -2.32 -9.30 -0.29
CA GLN A 54 -1.06 -10.00 -0.53
C GLN A 54 -0.17 -9.83 0.71
N GLY A 55 -0.40 -10.69 1.70
CA GLY A 55 0.23 -10.55 3.02
C GLY A 55 -0.29 -9.32 3.76
N GLU A 56 0.58 -8.36 4.05
CA GLU A 56 0.24 -7.13 4.78
C GLU A 56 -0.18 -5.97 3.86
N VAL A 57 -0.06 -6.15 2.54
CA VAL A 57 -0.41 -5.17 1.52
C VAL A 57 -1.77 -5.52 0.91
N TYR A 58 -2.56 -4.50 0.60
CA TYR A 58 -3.82 -4.63 -0.14
C TYR A 58 -3.73 -3.88 -1.46
N GLY A 59 -4.16 -4.47 -2.57
CA GLY A 59 -4.22 -3.79 -3.85
C GLY A 59 -4.15 -4.72 -5.06
N ILE A 60 -4.07 -4.11 -6.24
CA ILE A 60 -3.90 -4.81 -7.54
C ILE A 60 -2.44 -4.98 -7.95
N CYS A 61 -1.49 -4.45 -7.16
CA CYS A 61 -0.08 -4.48 -7.47
C CYS A 61 0.68 -5.54 -6.68
N GLU A 62 1.60 -6.21 -7.37
CA GLU A 62 2.59 -7.11 -6.79
C GLU A 62 3.97 -6.44 -6.76
N ALA A 63 4.85 -6.90 -5.87
CA ALA A 63 6.24 -6.43 -5.84
C ALA A 63 7.07 -7.10 -6.94
N ASP A 64 7.83 -6.29 -7.69
CA ASP A 64 8.83 -6.74 -8.69
C ASP A 64 10.15 -7.17 -8.04
#